data_AF-A0A1I8BKM9-F1
#
_entry.id   AF-A0A1I8BKM9-F1
#
_cell.length_a   1.000
_cell.length_b   1.000
_cell.length_c   1.000
_cell.angle_alpha   90.00
_cell.angle_beta   90.00
_cell.angle_gamma   90.00
#
_symmetry.space_group_name_H-M   'P 1'
#
loop_
_entity.id
_entity.type
_entity.pdbx_description
1 polymer ?
#
loop_
_entity_poly.entity_id
_entity_poly.type
_entity_poly.pdbx_seq_one_letter_code
_entity_poly.pdbx_strand_id
1 'polypeptide(L)'
;MNEDGTIKTPNPNLRIFEVPNGKLLATLIADKQSVWKPHFTEDDSIAIRVKGSEVLFYKNGEFEKHSNKFVIKDIAQLSLSPGSIPHIGCFIPSKNQPALIQLRTLNDTLDVIYTKTSFNCDRCVMNWNTKGSALLVTASVDVDKSNQSYYGVSHIYCILTKDGGSCFQVPLDKQGPVHSVEWAPNAKEFCVCYGFMPSKVTIFNMRGDIVWDIGEGHRNEIHYNPQSTILVTCGFGNISSGRMEFWNLATRKEISQFCVPHTTHFGWAPDGQHICTSTTAPRLRTDNGYRIWTYQGEKVDECLFEKEELWEVKWKPSNSYSKFAIEEPNKEQKVTNSRMGYTSNSSIDSLPKGAVTSQGVYVPPHLRGKNNQKGGKPAAKTTSNNNNSSTSTSNTGGGGGSGLSDIEKRIRSFQKKLDDIEVLKERSNSGQKLEINQMEKIKNEEKIRIELEKLKLQKQGGGEVDDGNEQVFVKDKKEKVKQPSNWRKGET
;
A
#
# COMPACT_ATOMS: atom_id res chain seq x y z
N MET A 1 -30.08 -14.39 -21.94
CA MET A 1 -31.32 -14.70 -22.67
C MET A 1 -31.45 -16.20 -22.72
N ASN A 2 -32.67 -16.73 -22.57
CA ASN A 2 -32.94 -18.11 -23.00
C ASN A 2 -32.97 -18.14 -24.54
N GLU A 3 -32.96 -19.34 -25.13
CA GLU A 3 -33.00 -19.53 -26.59
C GLU A 3 -34.26 -18.94 -27.27
N ASP A 4 -35.29 -18.63 -26.48
CA ASP A 4 -36.57 -18.04 -26.90
C ASP A 4 -36.58 -16.49 -26.87
N GLY A 5 -35.47 -15.83 -26.53
CA GLY A 5 -35.38 -14.37 -26.47
C GLY A 5 -36.01 -13.72 -25.23
N THR A 6 -36.51 -14.50 -24.27
CA THR A 6 -37.05 -13.96 -23.02
C THR A 6 -35.92 -13.45 -22.10
N ILE A 7 -36.14 -12.27 -21.50
CA ILE A 7 -35.24 -11.70 -20.49
C ILE A 7 -35.41 -12.51 -19.21
N LYS A 8 -34.42 -13.33 -18.87
CA LYS A 8 -34.38 -14.10 -17.62
C LYS A 8 -34.30 -13.13 -16.44
N THR A 9 -35.43 -12.86 -15.79
CA THR A 9 -35.45 -12.18 -14.50
C THR A 9 -34.88 -13.12 -13.45
N PRO A 10 -33.92 -12.67 -12.61
CA PRO A 10 -33.44 -13.48 -11.51
C PRO A 10 -34.59 -13.81 -10.56
N ASN A 11 -34.54 -15.00 -9.96
CA ASN A 11 -35.41 -15.29 -8.82
C ASN A 11 -35.14 -14.25 -7.71
N PRO A 12 -36.16 -13.88 -6.91
CA PRO A 12 -35.96 -12.94 -5.81
C PRO A 12 -34.84 -13.40 -4.88
N ASN A 13 -33.80 -12.57 -4.77
CA ASN A 13 -32.55 -12.86 -4.10
C ASN A 13 -32.20 -11.81 -3.04
N LEU A 14 -33.09 -10.86 -2.78
CA LEU A 14 -32.97 -9.85 -1.72
C LEU A 14 -34.22 -9.87 -0.84
N ARG A 15 -34.03 -9.92 0.48
CA ARG A 15 -35.10 -9.83 1.47
C ARG A 15 -34.77 -8.73 2.46
N ILE A 16 -35.77 -7.92 2.79
CA ILE A 16 -35.65 -6.83 3.76
C ILE A 16 -36.50 -7.20 4.98
N PHE A 17 -35.89 -7.15 6.16
CA PHE A 17 -36.53 -7.50 7.43
C PHE A 17 -36.49 -6.31 8.39
N GLU A 18 -37.53 -6.19 9.20
CA GLU A 18 -37.55 -5.35 10.38
C GLU A 18 -36.77 -6.05 11.52
N VAL A 19 -35.81 -5.37 12.14
CA VAL A 19 -34.91 -5.98 13.12
C VAL A 19 -35.62 -6.31 14.45
N PRO A 20 -36.44 -5.44 15.07
CA PRO A 20 -37.04 -5.72 16.37
C PRO A 20 -37.89 -6.99 16.45
N ASN A 21 -38.64 -7.33 15.40
CA ASN A 21 -39.60 -8.43 15.39
C ASN A 21 -39.32 -9.49 14.30
N GLY A 22 -38.31 -9.28 13.45
CA GLY A 22 -37.97 -10.18 12.35
C GLY A 22 -38.98 -10.22 11.21
N LYS A 23 -39.91 -9.24 11.12
CA LYS A 23 -40.95 -9.21 10.09
C LYS A 23 -40.33 -9.00 8.71
N LEU A 24 -40.70 -9.84 7.74
CA LEU A 24 -40.35 -9.64 6.34
C LEU A 24 -41.14 -8.44 5.77
N LEU A 25 -40.42 -7.40 5.36
CA LEU A 25 -41.00 -6.18 4.78
C LEU A 25 -41.13 -6.26 3.27
N ALA A 26 -40.13 -6.83 2.57
CA ALA A 26 -40.18 -6.97 1.12
C ALA A 26 -39.26 -8.10 0.62
N THR A 27 -39.68 -8.68 -0.51
CA THR A 27 -38.88 -9.62 -1.30
C THR A 27 -38.62 -9.00 -2.67
N LEU A 28 -37.35 -8.77 -2.99
CA LEU A 28 -36.90 -7.97 -4.11
C LEU A 28 -35.86 -8.74 -4.94
N ILE A 29 -35.56 -8.22 -6.13
CA ILE A 29 -34.51 -8.73 -7.02
C ILE A 29 -33.36 -7.73 -7.05
N ALA A 30 -32.15 -8.16 -6.72
CA ALA A 30 -30.91 -7.44 -6.88
C ALA A 30 -30.12 -7.98 -8.07
N ASP A 31 -30.03 -7.19 -9.14
CA ASP A 31 -29.45 -7.62 -10.42
C ASP A 31 -27.90 -7.54 -10.42
N LYS A 32 -27.32 -6.69 -9.57
CA LYS A 32 -25.87 -6.41 -9.55
C LYS A 32 -25.31 -6.47 -8.14
N GLN A 33 -24.23 -7.22 -7.96
CA GLN A 33 -23.51 -7.34 -6.68
C GLN A 33 -22.81 -6.04 -6.24
N SER A 34 -22.54 -5.08 -7.12
CA SER A 34 -21.92 -3.81 -6.72
C SER A 34 -22.89 -2.85 -6.03
N VAL A 35 -24.19 -2.95 -6.29
CA VAL A 35 -25.22 -1.99 -5.86
C VAL A 35 -26.46 -2.67 -5.26
N TRP A 36 -26.34 -3.91 -4.81
CA TRP A 36 -27.47 -4.67 -4.26
C TRP A 36 -28.04 -4.08 -2.98
N LYS A 37 -27.19 -3.42 -2.18
CA LYS A 37 -27.54 -2.92 -0.84
C LYS A 37 -28.35 -1.62 -0.92
N PRO A 38 -29.52 -1.54 -0.25
CA PRO A 38 -30.15 -0.27 0.06
C PRO A 38 -29.26 0.57 0.99
N HIS A 39 -29.35 1.89 0.88
CA HIS A 39 -28.72 2.83 1.80
C HIS A 39 -29.79 3.50 2.64
N PHE A 40 -29.57 3.59 3.95
CA PHE A 40 -30.52 4.15 4.92
C PHE A 40 -29.95 5.45 5.48
N THR A 41 -30.82 6.43 5.70
CA THR A 41 -30.49 7.60 6.53
C THR A 41 -30.25 7.17 7.98
N GLU A 42 -29.56 8.00 8.78
CA GLU A 42 -29.22 7.65 10.17
C GLU A 42 -30.43 7.40 11.07
N ASP A 43 -31.58 7.98 10.72
CA ASP A 43 -32.86 7.85 11.41
C ASP A 43 -33.77 6.76 10.80
N ASP A 44 -33.27 5.99 9.82
CA ASP A 44 -34.02 4.99 9.05
C ASP A 44 -35.30 5.51 8.35
N SER A 45 -35.51 6.83 8.30
CA SER A 45 -36.74 7.43 7.74
C SER A 45 -36.80 7.30 6.22
N ILE A 46 -35.64 7.33 5.54
CA ILE A 46 -35.52 7.21 4.09
C ILE A 46 -34.53 6.08 3.78
N ALA A 47 -34.95 5.18 2.89
CA ALA A 47 -34.06 4.22 2.25
C ALA A 47 -34.00 4.46 0.74
N ILE A 48 -32.81 4.40 0.16
CA ILE A 48 -32.58 4.55 -1.28
C ILE A 48 -31.93 3.31 -1.86
N ARG A 49 -32.37 2.94 -3.06
CA ARG A 49 -31.89 1.74 -3.73
C ARG A 49 -31.72 1.97 -5.22
N VAL A 50 -30.62 1.47 -5.77
CA VAL A 50 -30.36 1.51 -7.21
C VAL A 50 -30.90 0.23 -7.87
N LYS A 51 -31.68 0.38 -8.93
CA LYS A 51 -32.14 -0.70 -9.80
C LYS A 51 -31.91 -0.31 -11.26
N GLY A 52 -30.92 -0.91 -11.91
CA GLY A 52 -30.53 -0.51 -13.26
C GLY A 52 -30.00 0.93 -13.30
N SER A 53 -30.72 1.83 -13.95
CA SER A 53 -30.47 3.29 -13.95
C SER A 53 -31.45 4.08 -13.09
N GLU A 54 -32.31 3.38 -12.34
CA GLU A 54 -33.32 4.00 -11.48
C GLU A 54 -32.82 4.05 -10.04
N VAL A 55 -33.05 5.18 -9.38
CA VAL A 55 -32.87 5.37 -7.93
C VAL A 55 -34.26 5.42 -7.32
N LEU A 56 -34.58 4.40 -6.53
CA LEU A 56 -35.87 4.21 -5.87
C LEU A 56 -35.77 4.69 -4.43
N PHE A 57 -36.75 5.49 -4.02
CA PHE A 57 -36.88 5.98 -2.65
C PHE A 57 -37.98 5.21 -1.93
N TYR A 58 -37.72 4.90 -0.67
CA TYR A 58 -38.65 4.26 0.25
C TYR A 58 -38.69 5.13 1.50
N LYS A 59 -39.89 5.40 2.03
CA LYS A 59 -40.09 6.22 3.23
C LYS A 59 -40.79 5.38 4.30
N ASN A 60 -40.50 5.64 5.56
CA ASN A 60 -41.20 5.07 6.71
C ASN A 60 -41.26 3.53 6.74
N GLY A 61 -40.21 2.86 6.24
CA GLY A 61 -40.15 1.39 6.22
C GLY A 61 -41.06 0.70 5.19
N GLU A 62 -41.71 1.44 4.29
CA GLU A 62 -42.53 0.87 3.22
C GLU A 62 -41.66 0.48 2.02
N PHE A 63 -41.48 -0.83 1.79
CA PHE A 63 -40.65 -1.36 0.70
C PHE A 63 -41.43 -1.99 -0.47
N GLU A 64 -42.74 -2.17 -0.33
CA GLU A 64 -43.59 -2.72 -1.40
C GLU A 64 -43.74 -1.75 -2.57
N LYS A 65 -43.87 -0.45 -2.25
CA LYS A 65 -43.98 0.65 -3.22
C LYS A 65 -42.89 1.68 -2.94
N HIS A 66 -42.29 2.19 -4.00
CA HIS A 66 -41.36 3.31 -3.88
C HIS A 66 -42.17 4.61 -3.78
N SER A 67 -41.72 5.54 -2.95
CA SER A 67 -42.33 6.86 -2.84
C SER A 67 -42.00 7.71 -4.07
N ASN A 68 -40.71 7.75 -4.44
CA ASN A 68 -40.20 8.50 -5.59
C ASN A 68 -39.28 7.62 -6.42
N LYS A 69 -39.14 7.98 -7.70
CA LYS A 69 -38.23 7.34 -8.65
C LYS A 69 -37.50 8.39 -9.47
N PHE A 70 -36.18 8.30 -9.51
CA PHE A 70 -35.33 9.15 -10.33
C PHE A 70 -34.51 8.30 -11.29
N VAL A 71 -34.21 8.82 -12.47
CA VAL A 71 -33.39 8.14 -13.47
C VAL A 71 -32.03 8.81 -13.55
N ILE A 72 -30.98 8.08 -13.20
CA ILE A 72 -29.58 8.48 -13.38
C ILE A 72 -28.96 7.48 -14.35
N LYS A 73 -28.89 7.90 -15.61
CA LYS A 73 -28.41 7.05 -16.70
C LYS A 73 -27.02 6.50 -16.39
N ASP A 74 -26.86 5.19 -16.57
CA ASP A 74 -25.58 4.48 -16.46
C ASP A 74 -24.90 4.57 -15.07
N ILE A 75 -25.64 4.85 -13.99
CA ILE A 75 -25.09 4.85 -12.63
C ILE A 75 -24.43 3.51 -12.29
N ALA A 76 -23.18 3.57 -11.80
CA ALA A 76 -22.43 2.39 -11.38
C ALA A 76 -22.33 2.27 -9.86
N GLN A 77 -22.30 3.39 -9.14
CA GLN A 77 -22.22 3.41 -7.68
C GLN A 77 -22.99 4.60 -7.13
N LEU A 78 -23.60 4.39 -5.98
CA LEU A 78 -24.28 5.39 -5.18
C LEU A 78 -23.76 5.27 -3.74
N SER A 79 -23.53 6.41 -3.07
CA SER A 79 -23.18 6.46 -1.66
C SER A 79 -23.97 7.57 -0.97
N LEU A 80 -24.73 7.21 0.06
CA LEU A 80 -25.44 8.15 0.93
C LEU A 80 -24.48 8.68 2.01
N SER A 81 -24.54 9.99 2.28
CA SER A 81 -23.77 10.59 3.37
C SER A 81 -24.45 10.32 4.73
N PRO A 82 -23.66 10.20 5.81
CA PRO A 82 -24.19 10.29 7.17
C PRO A 82 -24.61 11.74 7.50
N GLY A 83 -25.12 11.96 8.71
CA GLY A 83 -25.48 13.26 9.27
C GLY A 83 -26.92 13.71 9.03
N SER A 84 -27.27 14.82 9.68
CA SER A 84 -28.64 15.37 9.71
C SER A 84 -29.13 15.97 8.40
N ILE A 85 -28.21 16.32 7.49
CA ILE A 85 -28.52 16.82 6.15
C ILE A 85 -27.83 15.88 5.16
N PRO A 86 -28.46 14.74 4.83
CA PRO A 86 -27.85 13.74 3.98
C PRO A 86 -27.75 14.20 2.52
N HIS A 87 -26.67 13.79 1.87
CA HIS A 87 -26.35 14.05 0.47
C HIS A 87 -26.04 12.72 -0.23
N ILE A 88 -26.13 12.72 -1.55
CA ILE A 88 -25.83 11.54 -2.37
C ILE A 88 -24.62 11.80 -3.25
N GLY A 89 -23.64 10.90 -3.16
CA GLY A 89 -22.54 10.77 -4.11
C GLY A 89 -22.91 9.74 -5.17
N CYS A 90 -22.88 10.13 -6.44
CA CYS A 90 -23.12 9.24 -7.58
C CYS A 90 -21.88 9.14 -8.45
N PHE A 91 -21.56 7.93 -8.91
CA PHE A 91 -20.53 7.70 -9.91
C PHE A 91 -21.13 7.09 -11.18
N ILE A 92 -20.84 7.75 -12.30
CA ILE A 92 -21.22 7.35 -13.65
C ILE A 92 -19.90 7.13 -14.42
N PRO A 93 -19.56 5.88 -14.77
CA PRO A 93 -18.26 5.54 -15.34
C PRO A 93 -18.12 6.04 -16.78
N SER A 94 -16.88 6.18 -17.22
CA SER A 94 -16.59 6.57 -18.60
C SER A 94 -17.01 5.47 -19.57
N LYS A 95 -17.90 5.80 -20.52
CA LYS A 95 -18.23 4.94 -21.67
C LYS A 95 -17.92 5.69 -22.97
N ASN A 96 -18.94 6.31 -23.57
CA ASN A 96 -18.83 7.22 -24.72
C ASN A 96 -18.71 8.69 -24.31
N GLN A 97 -18.76 8.96 -23.01
CA GLN A 97 -18.69 10.27 -22.39
C GLN A 97 -17.71 10.18 -21.21
N PRO A 98 -17.10 11.30 -20.80
CA PRO A 98 -16.25 11.34 -19.61
C PRO A 98 -16.99 10.82 -18.38
N ALA A 99 -16.25 10.23 -17.43
CA ALA A 99 -16.83 9.80 -16.17
C ALA A 99 -17.32 11.02 -15.37
N LEU A 100 -18.45 10.86 -14.68
CA LEU A 100 -19.05 11.89 -13.86
C LEU A 100 -19.13 11.41 -12.42
N ILE A 101 -18.67 12.26 -11.51
CA ILE A 101 -18.87 12.14 -10.08
C ILE A 101 -19.79 13.30 -9.67
N GLN A 102 -20.98 12.97 -9.17
CA GLN A 102 -21.99 13.98 -8.85
C GLN A 102 -22.28 13.98 -7.36
N LEU A 103 -22.36 15.19 -6.81
CA LEU A 103 -22.95 15.45 -5.50
C LEU A 103 -24.40 15.91 -5.71
N ARG A 104 -25.34 15.27 -5.04
CA ARG A 104 -26.78 15.55 -5.15
C ARG A 104 -27.41 15.74 -3.78
N THR A 105 -28.50 16.49 -3.73
CA THR A 105 -29.37 16.60 -2.55
C THR A 105 -30.13 15.29 -2.32
N LEU A 106 -30.49 15.00 -1.06
CA LEU A 106 -31.49 13.99 -0.73
C LEU A 106 -32.86 14.67 -0.52
N ASN A 107 -33.44 15.21 -1.58
CA ASN A 107 -34.79 15.81 -1.57
C ASN A 107 -35.68 15.16 -2.66
N ASP A 108 -36.92 15.62 -2.79
CA ASP A 108 -37.87 15.07 -3.77
C ASP A 108 -37.54 15.45 -5.24
N THR A 109 -36.46 16.19 -5.51
CA THR A 109 -36.01 16.57 -6.86
C THR A 109 -34.66 15.96 -7.23
N LEU A 110 -33.86 15.54 -6.25
CA LEU A 110 -32.52 14.96 -6.40
C LEU A 110 -31.56 15.88 -7.17
N ASP A 111 -31.62 17.18 -6.86
CA ASP A 111 -30.87 18.24 -7.53
C ASP A 111 -29.36 17.98 -7.52
N VAL A 112 -28.70 18.28 -8.63
CA VAL A 112 -27.24 18.23 -8.72
C VAL A 112 -26.67 19.48 -8.09
N ILE A 113 -25.93 19.29 -7.00
CA ILE A 113 -25.17 20.36 -6.34
C ILE A 113 -23.88 20.61 -7.10
N TYR A 114 -23.15 19.53 -7.41
CA TYR A 114 -21.86 19.62 -8.09
C TYR A 114 -21.61 18.42 -8.99
N THR A 115 -20.88 18.65 -10.09
CA THR A 115 -20.42 17.60 -11.00
C THR A 115 -18.93 17.76 -11.24
N LYS A 116 -18.16 16.74 -10.87
CA LYS A 116 -16.77 16.57 -11.28
C LYS A 116 -16.72 15.66 -12.49
N THR A 117 -16.10 16.17 -13.56
CA THR A 117 -15.76 15.37 -14.74
C THR A 117 -14.36 14.80 -14.59
N SER A 118 -14.19 13.51 -14.87
CA SER A 118 -12.89 12.82 -14.91
C SER A 118 -12.75 12.05 -16.21
N PHE A 119 -11.67 12.31 -16.96
CA PHE A 119 -11.39 11.57 -18.18
C PHE A 119 -10.84 10.18 -17.83
N ASN A 120 -11.38 9.14 -18.47
CA ASN A 120 -10.93 7.75 -18.32
C ASN A 120 -10.94 7.19 -16.88
N CYS A 121 -11.91 7.55 -16.03
CA CYS A 121 -12.05 6.92 -14.71
C CYS A 121 -12.89 5.63 -14.81
N ASP A 122 -12.25 4.50 -14.48
CA ASP A 122 -12.87 3.17 -14.52
C ASP A 122 -13.48 2.81 -13.16
N ARG A 123 -12.80 3.21 -12.08
CA ARG A 123 -13.18 2.86 -10.71
C ARG A 123 -13.14 4.08 -9.79
N CYS A 124 -14.14 4.18 -8.94
CA CYS A 124 -14.34 5.25 -8.00
C CYS A 124 -14.59 4.66 -6.62
N VAL A 125 -13.96 5.22 -5.59
CA VAL A 125 -14.26 4.92 -4.18
C VAL A 125 -14.68 6.21 -3.50
N MET A 126 -15.85 6.19 -2.88
CA MET A 126 -16.49 7.34 -2.25
C MET A 126 -16.52 7.15 -0.74
N ASN A 127 -15.81 8.00 -0.01
CA ASN A 127 -15.66 7.95 1.45
C ASN A 127 -16.17 9.25 2.08
N TRP A 128 -17.30 9.20 2.77
CA TRP A 128 -17.85 10.33 3.51
C TRP A 128 -17.15 10.52 4.85
N ASN A 129 -16.99 11.76 5.30
CA ASN A 129 -16.64 12.02 6.70
C ASN A 129 -17.84 11.73 7.62
N THR A 130 -17.60 11.58 8.93
CA THR A 130 -18.64 11.19 9.91
C THR A 130 -19.77 12.21 10.07
N LYS A 131 -19.63 13.42 9.54
CA LYS A 131 -20.66 14.48 9.55
C LYS A 131 -21.41 14.61 8.22
N GLY A 132 -21.01 13.87 7.18
CA GLY A 132 -21.54 14.03 5.83
C GLY A 132 -21.27 15.40 5.20
N SER A 133 -20.32 16.17 5.74
CA SER A 133 -19.99 17.51 5.25
C SER A 133 -18.94 17.52 4.13
N ALA A 134 -18.26 16.40 3.93
CA ALA A 134 -17.23 16.25 2.91
C ALA A 134 -17.17 14.79 2.41
N LEU A 135 -16.90 14.65 1.11
CA LEU A 135 -16.75 13.39 0.41
C LEU A 135 -15.36 13.30 -0.23
N LEU A 136 -14.57 12.32 0.20
CA LEU A 136 -13.34 11.94 -0.50
C LEU A 136 -13.67 10.96 -1.62
N VAL A 137 -13.13 11.25 -2.80
CA VAL A 137 -13.33 10.46 -4.00
C VAL A 137 -11.97 10.02 -4.52
N THR A 138 -11.68 8.74 -4.40
CA THR A 138 -10.51 8.13 -5.03
C THR A 138 -10.90 7.64 -6.41
N ALA A 139 -10.52 8.39 -7.44
CA ALA A 139 -10.74 8.05 -8.85
C ALA A 139 -9.49 7.36 -9.39
N SER A 140 -9.64 6.15 -9.94
CA SER A 140 -8.54 5.35 -10.48
C SER A 140 -8.80 4.87 -11.89
N VAL A 141 -7.73 4.78 -12.67
CA VAL A 141 -7.69 4.26 -14.05
C VAL A 141 -6.83 3.00 -14.04
N ASP A 142 -7.37 1.83 -14.37
CA ASP A 142 -6.67 0.56 -14.14
C ASP A 142 -5.58 0.27 -15.20
N VAL A 143 -5.78 0.75 -16.44
CA VAL A 143 -4.79 0.64 -17.52
C VAL A 143 -4.57 2.00 -18.14
N ASP A 144 -3.46 2.64 -17.79
CA ASP A 144 -3.06 3.86 -18.47
C ASP A 144 -2.73 3.52 -19.94
N LYS A 145 -3.45 4.13 -20.88
CA LYS A 145 -3.22 3.99 -22.33
C LYS A 145 -1.81 4.43 -22.73
N SER A 146 -1.11 5.19 -21.88
CA SER A 146 0.31 5.56 -22.05
C SER A 146 1.29 4.40 -21.77
N ASN A 147 0.82 3.30 -21.15
CA ASN A 147 1.62 2.16 -20.71
C ASN A 147 2.79 2.52 -19.76
N GLN A 148 2.75 3.70 -19.14
CA GLN A 148 3.81 4.18 -18.23
C GLN A 148 3.65 3.64 -16.80
N SER A 149 2.44 3.26 -16.39
CA SER A 149 2.15 2.77 -15.05
C SER A 149 1.34 1.47 -15.10
N TYR A 150 1.98 0.35 -14.71
CA TYR A 150 1.34 -0.97 -14.60
C TYR A 150 0.24 -1.02 -13.53
N TYR A 151 0.24 -0.05 -12.60
CA TYR A 151 -0.71 0.06 -11.47
C TYR A 151 -1.81 1.08 -11.71
N GLY A 152 -1.85 1.69 -12.90
CA GLY A 152 -2.78 2.78 -13.16
C GLY A 152 -2.40 4.09 -12.46
N VAL A 153 -3.26 5.09 -12.64
CA VAL A 153 -3.14 6.40 -11.99
C VAL A 153 -4.36 6.61 -11.09
N SER A 154 -4.12 7.09 -9.87
CA SER A 154 -5.19 7.42 -8.92
C SER A 154 -5.10 8.89 -8.49
N HIS A 155 -6.24 9.57 -8.49
CA HIS A 155 -6.39 10.93 -7.97
C HIS A 155 -7.41 10.92 -6.84
N ILE A 156 -7.15 11.75 -5.83
CA ILE A 156 -8.09 11.96 -4.73
C ILE A 156 -8.69 13.35 -4.89
N TYR A 157 -10.02 13.42 -4.93
CA TYR A 157 -10.76 14.67 -4.87
C TYR A 157 -11.49 14.76 -3.54
N CYS A 158 -11.55 15.95 -2.95
CA CYS A 158 -12.40 16.22 -1.81
C CYS A 158 -13.50 17.18 -2.25
N ILE A 159 -14.76 16.75 -2.14
CA ILE A 159 -15.95 17.53 -2.46
C ILE A 159 -16.63 17.90 -1.15
N LEU A 160 -16.73 19.19 -0.85
CA LEU A 160 -17.44 19.70 0.31
C LEU A 160 -18.93 19.81 -0.01
N THR A 161 -19.82 19.55 0.95
CA THR A 161 -21.27 19.68 0.69
C THR A 161 -21.78 21.12 0.79
N LYS A 162 -21.02 21.99 1.44
CA LYS A 162 -21.31 23.42 1.54
C LYS A 162 -20.86 24.18 0.28
N ASP A 163 -21.27 25.44 0.20
CA ASP A 163 -20.83 26.40 -0.81
C ASP A 163 -21.02 25.92 -2.26
N GLY A 164 -22.16 25.28 -2.54
CA GLY A 164 -22.48 24.78 -3.88
C GLY A 164 -21.61 23.61 -4.34
N GLY A 165 -20.93 22.91 -3.43
CA GLY A 165 -20.16 21.72 -3.77
C GLY A 165 -18.71 22.00 -4.14
N SER A 166 -18.04 22.90 -3.42
CA SER A 166 -16.63 23.20 -3.69
C SER A 166 -15.76 21.95 -3.68
N CYS A 167 -14.80 21.87 -4.60
CA CYS A 167 -14.00 20.67 -4.84
C CYS A 167 -12.54 21.03 -5.11
N PHE A 168 -11.63 20.28 -4.51
CA PHE A 168 -10.20 20.35 -4.81
C PHE A 168 -9.61 18.96 -4.99
N GLN A 169 -8.52 18.89 -5.76
CA GLN A 169 -7.69 17.69 -5.84
C GLN A 169 -6.68 17.72 -4.70
N VAL A 170 -6.54 16.62 -3.96
CA VAL A 170 -5.56 16.52 -2.86
C VAL A 170 -4.15 16.61 -3.45
N PRO A 171 -3.30 17.55 -2.98
CA PRO A 171 -1.97 17.76 -3.55
C PRO A 171 -0.99 16.71 -3.03
N LEU A 172 -0.90 15.58 -3.74
CA LEU A 172 0.07 14.52 -3.44
C LEU A 172 1.41 14.84 -4.10
N ASP A 173 2.46 15.01 -3.30
CA ASP A 173 3.79 15.46 -3.76
C ASP A 173 4.76 14.31 -4.13
N LYS A 174 4.28 13.06 -4.05
CA LYS A 174 5.04 11.86 -4.37
C LYS A 174 4.34 11.03 -5.44
N GLN A 175 5.08 10.65 -6.47
CA GLN A 175 4.55 9.80 -7.53
C GLN A 175 4.32 8.37 -7.05
N GLY A 176 3.20 7.80 -7.48
CA GLY A 176 2.82 6.40 -7.26
C GLY A 176 1.34 6.25 -6.91
N PRO A 177 0.92 5.03 -6.54
CA PRO A 177 -0.48 4.75 -6.23
C PRO A 177 -0.89 5.35 -4.88
N VAL A 178 -2.20 5.42 -4.66
CA VAL A 178 -2.79 5.67 -3.35
C VAL A 178 -3.05 4.31 -2.70
N HIS A 179 -2.43 4.05 -1.55
CA HIS A 179 -2.58 2.78 -0.82
C HIS A 179 -3.75 2.81 0.15
N SER A 180 -3.90 3.91 0.89
CA SER A 180 -5.00 4.10 1.85
C SER A 180 -5.39 5.58 1.97
N VAL A 181 -6.68 5.80 2.24
CA VAL A 181 -7.29 7.11 2.50
C VAL A 181 -8.30 6.94 3.62
N GLU A 182 -8.16 7.71 4.69
CA GLU A 182 -9.03 7.58 5.87
C GLU A 182 -9.38 8.95 6.46
N TRP A 183 -10.66 9.15 6.76
CA TRP A 183 -11.12 10.30 7.52
C TRP A 183 -10.81 10.13 9.01
N ALA A 184 -10.32 11.17 9.66
CA ALA A 184 -10.33 11.20 11.12
C ALA A 184 -11.80 11.20 11.61
N PRO A 185 -12.15 10.42 12.66
CA PRO A 185 -13.50 10.40 13.22
C PRO A 185 -14.04 11.78 13.64
N ASN A 186 -13.15 12.74 13.94
CA ASN A 186 -13.46 14.15 14.23
C ASN A 186 -14.03 14.94 13.03
N ALA A 187 -14.02 14.37 11.82
CA ALA A 187 -14.52 14.93 10.57
C ALA A 187 -13.80 16.18 10.03
N LYS A 188 -12.65 16.57 10.58
CA LYS A 188 -11.94 17.83 10.26
C LYS A 188 -10.69 17.63 9.41
N GLU A 189 -10.17 16.42 9.37
CA GLU A 189 -8.94 16.07 8.66
C GLU A 189 -9.01 14.63 8.15
N PHE A 190 -8.12 14.30 7.22
CA PHE A 190 -7.99 12.96 6.66
C PHE A 190 -6.52 12.66 6.40
N CYS A 191 -6.17 11.38 6.46
CA CYS A 191 -4.83 10.89 6.17
C CYS A 191 -4.78 10.16 4.83
N VAL A 192 -3.67 10.32 4.12
CA VAL A 192 -3.41 9.63 2.85
C VAL A 192 -2.05 8.94 2.91
N CYS A 193 -2.01 7.66 2.55
CA CYS A 193 -0.79 6.88 2.32
C CYS A 193 -0.62 6.67 0.82
N TYR A 194 0.44 7.21 0.22
CA TYR A 194 0.59 7.29 -1.24
C TYR A 194 2.05 7.22 -1.69
N GLY A 195 2.24 7.02 -2.99
CA GLY A 195 3.55 6.96 -3.63
C GLY A 195 4.14 5.56 -3.70
N PHE A 196 5.16 5.40 -4.54
CA PHE A 196 5.91 4.14 -4.60
C PHE A 196 6.63 3.86 -3.28
N MET A 197 6.69 2.59 -2.90
CA MET A 197 7.34 2.17 -1.65
C MET A 197 8.82 2.59 -1.62
N PRO A 198 9.32 3.16 -0.50
CA PRO A 198 8.59 3.47 0.75
C PRO A 198 7.56 4.58 0.54
N SER A 199 6.30 4.33 0.91
CA SER A 199 5.19 5.27 0.70
C SER A 199 5.31 6.46 1.66
N LYS A 200 4.70 7.58 1.28
CA LYS A 200 4.58 8.77 2.10
C LYS A 200 3.22 8.81 2.77
N VAL A 201 3.18 9.25 4.03
CA VAL A 201 1.94 9.44 4.80
C VAL A 201 1.78 10.90 5.19
N THR A 202 0.65 11.50 4.84
CA THR A 202 0.39 12.93 5.09
C THR A 202 -1.06 13.13 5.55
N ILE A 203 -1.25 13.99 6.55
CA ILE A 203 -2.56 14.42 7.06
C ILE A 203 -2.90 15.77 6.43
N PHE A 204 -4.12 15.88 5.91
CA PHE A 204 -4.66 17.08 5.28
C PHE A 204 -5.91 17.55 6.01
N ASN A 205 -6.15 18.85 6.04
CA ASN A 205 -7.41 19.41 6.52
C ASN A 205 -8.48 19.41 5.41
N MET A 206 -9.71 19.84 5.73
CA MET A 206 -10.80 19.97 4.76
C MET A 206 -10.59 20.98 3.63
N ARG A 207 -9.50 21.76 3.63
CA ARG A 207 -9.12 22.67 2.52
C ARG A 207 -8.03 22.10 1.62
N GLY A 208 -7.46 20.95 1.98
CA GLY A 208 -6.33 20.34 1.28
C GLY A 208 -4.98 20.86 1.73
N ASP A 209 -4.91 21.67 2.79
CA ASP A 209 -3.63 22.08 3.36
C ASP A 209 -3.03 20.90 4.14
N ILE A 210 -1.70 20.73 4.05
CA ILE A 210 -0.97 19.75 4.85
C ILE A 210 -1.00 20.19 6.32
N VAL A 211 -1.58 19.37 7.18
CA VAL A 211 -1.59 19.54 8.64
C VAL A 211 -0.32 18.97 9.23
N TRP A 212 0.06 17.77 8.80
CA TRP A 212 1.24 17.07 9.26
C TRP A 212 1.75 16.08 8.21
N ASP A 213 3.05 16.12 7.95
CA ASP A 213 3.77 15.14 7.13
C ASP A 213 4.51 14.16 8.05
N ILE A 214 4.10 12.89 8.02
CA ILE A 214 4.71 11.81 8.81
C ILE A 214 5.98 11.29 8.09
N GLY A 215 6.14 11.62 6.81
CA GLY A 215 7.27 11.22 5.98
C GLY A 215 7.12 9.83 5.36
N GLU A 216 8.23 9.30 4.89
CA GLU A 216 8.27 8.05 4.13
C GLU A 216 8.48 6.82 5.03
N GLY A 217 7.86 5.70 4.66
CA GLY A 217 8.02 4.43 5.35
C GLY A 217 7.43 3.27 4.55
N HIS A 218 7.68 2.03 4.98
CA HIS A 218 7.05 0.84 4.39
C HIS A 218 5.62 0.67 4.94
N ARG A 219 4.71 1.55 4.51
CA ARG A 219 3.32 1.63 4.99
C ARG A 219 2.35 1.45 3.84
N ASN A 220 1.22 0.80 4.05
CA ASN A 220 0.14 0.73 3.05
C ASN A 220 -1.25 0.92 3.66
N GLU A 221 -1.37 0.87 4.98
CA GLU A 221 -2.62 1.05 5.70
C GLU A 221 -2.47 2.14 6.78
N ILE A 222 -3.59 2.78 7.08
CA ILE A 222 -3.72 3.85 8.06
C ILE A 222 -5.02 3.58 8.83
N HIS A 223 -5.00 3.77 10.15
CA HIS A 223 -6.17 3.58 11.02
C HIS A 223 -6.20 4.63 12.15
N TYR A 224 -7.23 5.47 12.18
CA TYR A 224 -7.47 6.39 13.30
C TYR A 224 -8.17 5.67 14.47
N ASN A 225 -7.78 6.00 15.70
CA ASN A 225 -8.57 5.56 16.86
C ASN A 225 -9.91 6.33 16.93
N PRO A 226 -10.95 5.78 17.60
CA PRO A 226 -12.28 6.39 17.64
C PRO A 226 -12.31 7.84 18.15
N GLN A 227 -11.42 8.19 19.08
CA GLN A 227 -11.32 9.54 19.66
C GLN A 227 -10.53 10.53 18.79
N SER A 228 -9.95 10.10 17.65
CA SER A 228 -9.09 10.92 16.79
C SER A 228 -7.88 11.53 17.52
N THR A 229 -7.28 10.76 18.43
CA THR A 229 -6.11 11.16 19.22
C THR A 229 -4.85 10.37 18.85
N ILE A 230 -5.02 9.14 18.37
CA ILE A 230 -3.95 8.25 17.92
C ILE A 230 -4.18 7.88 16.46
N LEU A 231 -3.11 7.92 15.67
CA LEU A 231 -3.07 7.41 14.31
C LEU A 231 -2.11 6.22 14.24
N VAL A 232 -2.55 5.12 13.64
CA VAL A 232 -1.66 3.99 13.33
C VAL A 232 -1.32 4.03 11.85
N THR A 233 -0.03 3.95 11.54
CA THR A 233 0.44 3.68 10.19
C THR A 233 1.07 2.30 10.16
N CYS A 234 0.64 1.46 9.23
CA CYS A 234 1.06 0.06 9.21
C CYS A 234 1.36 -0.46 7.81
N GLY A 235 2.17 -1.52 7.78
CA GLY A 235 2.53 -2.25 6.56
C GLY A 235 2.10 -3.71 6.64
N PHE A 236 0.98 -4.05 6.00
CA PHE A 236 0.40 -5.40 6.01
C PHE A 236 0.38 -6.08 4.63
N GLY A 237 0.06 -7.38 4.63
CA GLY A 237 0.00 -8.19 3.41
C GLY A 237 1.37 -8.37 2.76
N ASN A 238 1.63 -7.66 1.66
CA ASN A 238 2.90 -7.78 0.92
C ASN A 238 4.09 -7.15 1.65
N ILE A 239 3.86 -6.35 2.70
CA ILE A 239 4.94 -5.80 3.53
C ILE A 239 5.16 -6.78 4.68
N SER A 240 6.17 -7.65 4.55
CA SER A 240 6.32 -8.84 5.41
C SER A 240 6.58 -8.51 6.87
N SER A 241 7.15 -7.34 7.16
CA SER A 241 7.47 -6.95 8.54
C SER A 241 6.24 -6.83 9.44
N GLY A 242 5.05 -6.58 8.88
CA GLY A 242 3.86 -6.32 9.70
C GLY A 242 4.02 -5.14 10.66
N ARG A 243 4.91 -4.19 10.33
CA ARG A 243 5.29 -3.08 11.20
C ARG A 243 4.12 -2.14 11.38
N MET A 244 3.83 -1.79 12.62
CA MET A 244 2.86 -0.79 13.03
C MET A 244 3.58 0.32 13.81
N GLU A 245 3.22 1.56 13.53
CA GLU A 245 3.75 2.76 14.19
C GLU A 245 2.55 3.58 14.70
N PHE A 246 2.55 3.90 15.99
CA PHE A 246 1.47 4.61 16.66
C PHE A 246 1.90 6.04 16.91
N TRP A 247 1.08 6.99 16.48
CA TRP A 247 1.39 8.41 16.49
C TRP A 247 0.40 9.18 17.36
N ASN A 248 0.91 9.99 18.29
CA ASN A 248 0.09 10.93 19.04
C ASN A 248 -0.18 12.15 18.16
N LEU A 249 -1.45 12.40 17.82
CA LEU A 249 -1.84 13.48 16.90
C LEU A 249 -1.70 14.88 17.52
N ALA A 250 -1.81 14.99 18.85
CA ALA A 250 -1.67 16.27 19.55
C ALA A 250 -0.20 16.70 19.61
N THR A 251 0.70 15.77 19.97
CA THR A 251 2.13 16.08 20.13
C THR A 251 2.97 15.84 18.88
N ARG A 252 2.41 15.15 17.87
CA ARG A 252 3.08 14.76 16.61
C ARG A 252 4.34 13.92 16.87
N LYS A 253 4.28 13.07 17.89
CA LYS A 253 5.37 12.16 18.28
C LYS A 253 4.91 10.72 18.15
N GLU A 254 5.85 9.86 17.81
CA GLU A 254 5.66 8.42 17.89
C GLU A 254 5.49 8.02 19.36
N ILE A 255 4.43 7.25 19.64
CA ILE A 255 4.15 6.65 20.94
C ILE A 255 4.86 5.30 21.01
N SER A 256 4.61 4.42 20.05
CA SER A 256 5.14 3.06 20.06
C SER A 256 5.31 2.55 18.63
N GLN A 257 6.14 1.51 18.51
CA GLN A 257 6.35 0.79 17.27
C GLN A 257 6.62 -0.67 17.58
N PHE A 258 5.98 -1.58 16.85
CA PHE A 258 6.20 -3.02 16.95
C PHE A 258 5.76 -3.75 15.67
N CYS A 259 6.19 -5.00 15.52
CA CYS A 259 5.98 -5.79 14.30
C CYS A 259 5.07 -6.98 14.57
N VAL A 260 3.98 -7.08 13.81
CA VAL A 260 3.05 -8.21 13.82
C VAL A 260 2.91 -8.76 12.39
N PRO A 261 3.81 -9.68 11.98
CA PRO A 261 3.80 -10.24 10.64
C PRO A 261 2.50 -11.04 10.39
N HIS A 262 2.22 -11.36 9.12
CA HIS A 262 1.05 -12.12 8.70
C HIS A 262 -0.32 -11.48 8.98
N THR A 263 -0.36 -10.26 9.53
CA THR A 263 -1.60 -9.52 9.72
C THR A 263 -2.29 -9.25 8.39
N THR A 264 -3.56 -9.66 8.30
CA THR A 264 -4.43 -9.39 7.16
C THR A 264 -5.53 -8.39 7.46
N HIS A 265 -5.82 -8.17 8.75
CA HIS A 265 -6.87 -7.28 9.22
C HIS A 265 -6.45 -6.57 10.53
N PHE A 266 -6.91 -5.33 10.68
CA PHE A 266 -6.70 -4.48 11.84
C PHE A 266 -8.03 -3.84 12.24
N GLY A 267 -8.29 -3.74 13.55
CA GLY A 267 -9.45 -3.03 14.07
C GLY A 267 -9.20 -2.43 15.45
N TRP A 268 -9.56 -1.16 15.62
CA TRP A 268 -9.60 -0.50 16.92
C TRP A 268 -10.77 -0.99 17.75
N ALA A 269 -10.53 -1.26 19.03
CA ALA A 269 -11.60 -1.40 19.99
C ALA A 269 -12.29 -0.03 20.19
N PRO A 270 -13.59 0.00 20.56
CA PRO A 270 -14.32 1.25 20.79
C PRO A 270 -13.73 2.12 21.91
N ASP A 271 -12.94 1.55 22.82
CA ASP A 271 -12.24 2.31 23.86
C ASP A 271 -11.09 3.17 23.32
N GLY A 272 -10.60 2.89 22.11
CA GLY A 272 -9.48 3.56 21.47
C GLY A 272 -8.12 3.33 22.11
N GLN A 273 -8.02 2.35 23.00
CA GLN A 273 -6.79 1.94 23.69
C GLN A 273 -6.32 0.55 23.26
N HIS A 274 -7.26 -0.32 22.90
CA HIS A 274 -6.95 -1.66 22.42
C HIS A 274 -7.12 -1.77 20.90
N ILE A 275 -6.30 -2.62 20.31
CA ILE A 275 -6.38 -2.99 18.90
C ILE A 275 -6.47 -4.50 18.76
N CYS A 276 -7.08 -4.94 17.68
CA CYS A 276 -7.06 -6.32 17.24
C CYS A 276 -6.31 -6.41 15.91
N THR A 277 -5.30 -7.27 15.86
CA THR A 277 -4.71 -7.73 14.59
C THR A 277 -5.14 -9.17 14.36
N SER A 278 -5.56 -9.51 13.16
CA SER A 278 -5.90 -10.90 12.83
C SER A 278 -5.33 -11.34 11.49
N THR A 279 -5.15 -12.65 11.40
CA THR A 279 -4.83 -13.37 10.17
C THR A 279 -6.07 -14.15 9.78
N THR A 280 -6.63 -13.83 8.62
CA THR A 280 -7.93 -14.32 8.17
C THR A 280 -7.86 -15.02 6.81
N ALA A 281 -8.58 -16.12 6.70
CA ALA A 281 -8.88 -16.80 5.45
C ALA A 281 -9.91 -16.00 4.63
N PRO A 282 -9.87 -16.08 3.29
CA PRO A 282 -8.97 -16.89 2.47
C PRO A 282 -7.65 -16.18 2.14
N ARG A 283 -7.43 -14.95 2.62
CA ARG A 283 -6.28 -14.12 2.24
C ARG A 283 -4.95 -14.76 2.69
N LEU A 284 -4.90 -15.25 3.91
CA LEU A 284 -3.83 -16.12 4.40
C LEU A 284 -4.46 -17.28 5.17
N ARG A 285 -4.03 -18.51 4.89
CA ARG A 285 -4.56 -19.74 5.52
C ARG A 285 -3.65 -20.32 6.61
N THR A 286 -2.46 -19.76 6.78
CA THR A 286 -1.50 -20.14 7.82
C THR A 286 -1.57 -19.13 8.95
N ASP A 287 -1.35 -19.57 10.20
CA ASP A 287 -1.36 -18.69 11.38
C ASP A 287 -2.69 -17.93 11.56
N ASN A 288 -3.82 -18.56 11.19
CA ASN A 288 -5.15 -17.99 11.37
C ASN A 288 -5.44 -17.78 12.85
N GLY A 289 -5.96 -16.62 13.20
CA GLY A 289 -6.06 -16.21 14.60
C GLY A 289 -6.21 -14.71 14.77
N TYR A 290 -6.42 -14.30 16.01
CA TYR A 290 -6.42 -12.90 16.40
C TYR A 290 -5.53 -12.68 17.61
N ARG A 291 -5.04 -11.44 17.72
CA ARG A 291 -4.22 -10.95 18.82
C ARG A 291 -4.74 -9.59 19.23
N ILE A 292 -4.93 -9.39 20.53
CA ILE A 292 -5.34 -8.13 21.12
C ILE A 292 -4.12 -7.47 21.73
N TRP A 293 -3.92 -6.20 21.42
CA TRP A 293 -2.78 -5.41 21.90
C TRP A 293 -3.26 -4.10 22.50
N THR A 294 -2.49 -3.56 23.42
CA THR A 294 -2.56 -2.15 23.79
C THR A 294 -1.88 -1.30 22.71
N TYR A 295 -2.23 -0.02 22.60
CA TYR A 295 -1.56 0.91 21.68
C TYR A 295 -0.08 1.12 22.00
N GLN A 296 0.38 0.74 23.20
CA GLN A 296 1.78 0.77 23.61
C GLN A 296 2.57 -0.46 23.14
N GLY A 297 1.89 -1.51 22.66
CA GLY A 297 2.50 -2.73 22.12
C GLY A 297 2.48 -3.95 23.05
N GLU A 298 1.77 -3.87 24.18
CA GLU A 298 1.63 -5.01 25.08
C GLU A 298 0.54 -5.96 24.55
N LYS A 299 0.84 -7.26 24.45
CA LYS A 299 -0.13 -8.27 24.04
C LYS A 299 -1.05 -8.61 25.21
N VAL A 300 -2.34 -8.38 25.04
CA VAL A 300 -3.38 -8.65 26.04
C VAL A 300 -3.90 -10.08 25.91
N ASP A 301 -4.18 -10.51 24.68
CA ASP A 301 -4.75 -11.83 24.40
C ASP A 301 -4.34 -12.35 23.02
N GLU A 302 -4.42 -13.66 22.84
CA GLU A 302 -4.15 -14.35 21.58
C GLU A 302 -4.98 -15.63 21.45
N CYS A 303 -5.59 -15.81 20.29
CA CYS A 303 -6.32 -17.03 19.94
C CYS A 303 -5.94 -17.46 18.52
N LEU A 304 -5.44 -18.69 18.39
CA LEU A 304 -4.99 -19.28 17.12
C LEU A 304 -5.88 -20.44 16.72
N PHE A 305 -6.15 -20.54 15.43
CA PHE A 305 -6.96 -21.56 14.78
C PHE A 305 -6.06 -22.39 13.85
N GLU A 306 -5.47 -23.48 14.37
CA GLU A 306 -4.53 -24.31 13.60
C GLU A 306 -5.21 -25.18 12.53
N LYS A 307 -6.45 -25.61 12.80
CA LYS A 307 -7.22 -26.54 11.94
C LYS A 307 -8.50 -25.93 11.40
N GLU A 308 -8.79 -24.69 11.78
CA GLU A 308 -10.00 -23.97 11.40
C GLU A 308 -9.62 -22.69 10.64
N GLU A 309 -10.51 -22.24 9.75
CA GLU A 309 -10.33 -21.01 9.01
C GLU A 309 -11.03 -19.86 9.75
N LEU A 310 -10.27 -18.83 10.11
CA LEU A 310 -10.82 -17.62 10.69
C LEU A 310 -11.21 -16.65 9.57
N TRP A 311 -12.51 -16.40 9.37
CA TRP A 311 -12.99 -15.58 8.27
C TRP A 311 -13.05 -14.09 8.58
N GLU A 312 -13.46 -13.74 9.80
CA GLU A 312 -13.66 -12.36 10.21
C GLU A 312 -13.54 -12.20 11.73
N VAL A 313 -13.01 -11.05 12.15
CA VAL A 313 -13.01 -10.60 13.55
C VAL A 313 -13.49 -9.16 13.56
N LYS A 314 -14.45 -8.83 14.42
CA LYS A 314 -14.98 -7.47 14.55
C LYS A 314 -15.24 -7.13 16.00
N TRP A 315 -14.84 -5.92 16.38
CA TRP A 315 -15.30 -5.34 17.64
C TRP A 315 -16.78 -4.99 17.55
N LYS A 316 -17.52 -5.24 18.63
CA LYS A 316 -18.87 -4.72 18.78
C LYS A 316 -18.79 -3.19 18.88
N PRO A 317 -19.43 -2.41 17.99
CA PRO A 317 -19.43 -0.95 18.08
C PRO A 317 -20.07 -0.47 19.40
N SER A 318 -19.58 0.65 19.93
CA SER A 318 -20.14 1.31 21.11
C SER A 318 -20.07 2.83 20.93
N ASN A 319 -21.11 3.53 21.36
CA ASN A 319 -21.15 5.00 21.35
C ASN A 319 -20.56 5.61 22.63
N SER A 320 -20.18 4.78 23.61
CA SER A 320 -19.60 5.23 24.86
C SER A 320 -18.08 5.29 24.74
N TYR A 321 -17.57 6.46 24.35
CA TYR A 321 -16.14 6.74 24.25
C TYR A 321 -15.68 7.45 25.52
N SER A 322 -15.11 6.70 26.46
CA SER A 322 -14.37 7.32 27.55
C SER A 322 -13.16 8.03 26.96
N LYS A 323 -12.95 9.29 27.34
CA LYS A 323 -11.67 9.96 27.08
C LYS A 323 -10.61 9.26 27.91
N PHE A 324 -9.45 9.00 27.31
CA PHE A 324 -8.28 8.52 28.02
C PHE A 324 -7.12 9.48 27.77
N ALA A 325 -6.18 9.52 28.70
CA ALA A 325 -4.93 10.25 28.51
C ALA A 325 -3.93 9.33 27.82
N ILE A 326 -3.27 9.84 26.78
CA ILE A 326 -2.15 9.13 26.16
C ILE A 326 -0.96 9.27 27.11
N GLU A 327 -0.47 8.15 27.62
CA GLU A 327 0.72 8.13 28.45
C GLU A 327 1.96 8.14 27.56
N GLU A 328 2.92 9.02 27.86
CA GLU A 328 4.20 8.99 27.16
C GLU A 328 5.01 7.76 27.62
N PRO A 329 5.63 7.00 26.72
CA PRO A 329 6.38 5.81 27.11
C PRO A 329 7.60 6.21 27.94
N ASN A 330 7.76 5.54 29.08
CA ASN A 330 8.93 5.69 29.93
C ASN A 330 10.19 5.18 29.19
N LYS A 331 11.39 5.60 29.62
CA LYS A 331 12.66 5.22 28.95
C LYS A 331 12.81 3.69 28.80
N GLU A 332 12.35 2.92 29.78
CA GLU A 332 12.38 1.45 29.76
C GLU A 332 11.41 0.86 28.74
N GLN A 333 10.17 1.40 28.64
CA GLN A 333 9.17 0.97 27.66
C GLN A 333 9.63 1.25 26.23
N LYS A 334 10.37 2.34 25.97
CA LYS A 334 10.96 2.59 24.64
C LYS A 334 11.95 1.49 24.22
N VAL A 335 12.73 0.98 25.17
CA VAL A 335 13.68 -0.12 24.91
C VAL A 335 12.93 -1.43 24.67
N THR A 336 11.90 -1.73 25.45
CA THR A 336 11.07 -2.94 25.28
C THR A 336 10.29 -2.92 23.97
N ASN A 337 9.68 -1.80 23.60
CA ASN A 337 8.94 -1.63 22.35
C ASN A 337 9.84 -1.84 21.12
N SER A 338 11.09 -1.34 21.17
CA SER A 338 12.07 -1.58 20.10
C SER A 338 12.49 -3.04 19.96
N ARG A 339 12.30 -3.87 21.01
CA ARG A 339 12.64 -5.30 21.05
C ARG A 339 11.43 -6.21 20.86
N MET A 340 10.20 -5.71 20.94
CA MET A 340 8.97 -6.45 20.65
C MET A 340 8.79 -6.64 19.14
N GLY A 341 9.66 -7.46 18.54
CA GLY A 341 9.38 -8.13 17.29
C GLY A 341 8.70 -9.46 17.59
N TYR A 342 7.51 -9.70 17.03
CA TYR A 342 6.91 -11.03 17.08
C TYR A 342 7.80 -12.00 16.30
N THR A 343 8.50 -12.88 17.00
CA THR A 343 9.21 -14.02 16.39
C THR A 343 8.21 -15.15 16.25
N SER A 344 7.54 -15.25 15.11
CA SER A 344 6.85 -16.49 14.79
C SER A 344 7.91 -17.59 14.59
N ASN A 345 7.74 -18.75 15.21
CA ASN A 345 8.57 -19.94 14.96
C ASN A 345 8.36 -20.54 13.55
N SER A 346 7.68 -19.82 12.65
CA SER A 346 7.48 -20.21 11.26
C SER A 346 8.69 -19.77 10.42
N SER A 347 9.42 -20.74 9.89
CA SER A 347 10.50 -20.55 8.91
C SER A 347 10.14 -19.53 7.82
N ILE A 348 11.11 -18.66 7.50
CA ILE A 348 11.06 -17.57 6.49
C ILE A 348 10.62 -18.03 5.08
N ASP A 349 10.47 -19.33 4.86
CA ASP A 349 10.09 -19.97 3.60
C ASP A 349 8.60 -19.81 3.20
N SER A 350 7.73 -19.30 4.08
CA SER A 350 6.30 -19.10 3.78
C SER A 350 5.91 -17.66 3.37
N LEU A 351 6.87 -16.82 2.98
CA LEU A 351 6.56 -15.48 2.48
C LEU A 351 5.93 -15.55 1.08
N PRO A 352 4.84 -14.80 0.81
CA PRO A 352 4.25 -14.74 -0.52
C PRO A 352 5.27 -14.21 -1.55
N LYS A 353 5.29 -14.80 -2.74
CA LYS A 353 6.17 -14.39 -3.84
C LYS A 353 5.98 -12.89 -4.13
N GLY A 354 7.01 -12.08 -3.84
CA GLY A 354 6.98 -10.62 -4.07
C GLY A 354 6.86 -9.74 -2.82
N ALA A 355 6.98 -10.32 -1.61
CA ALA A 355 7.02 -9.55 -0.37
C ALA A 355 8.11 -8.46 -0.37
N VAL A 356 7.73 -7.25 0.07
CA VAL A 356 8.64 -6.13 0.32
C VAL A 356 9.21 -6.29 1.72
N THR A 357 10.51 -6.59 1.80
CA THR A 357 11.25 -6.59 3.07
C THR A 357 11.78 -5.20 3.36
N SER A 358 12.01 -4.87 4.63
CA SER A 358 12.57 -3.58 5.06
C SER A 358 13.97 -3.26 4.48
N GLN A 359 14.62 -4.23 3.82
CA GLN A 359 15.91 -4.06 3.15
C GLN A 359 15.82 -4.13 1.62
N GLY A 360 14.65 -4.41 1.05
CA GLY A 360 14.47 -4.62 -0.39
C GLY A 360 13.75 -3.45 -1.08
N VAL A 361 14.40 -2.82 -2.06
CA VAL A 361 13.73 -1.89 -2.98
C VAL A 361 12.73 -2.69 -3.83
N TYR A 362 11.46 -2.28 -3.82
CA TYR A 362 10.43 -2.87 -4.68
C TYR A 362 10.80 -2.66 -6.15
N VAL A 363 10.99 -3.75 -6.91
CA VAL A 363 11.26 -3.69 -8.36
C VAL A 363 9.98 -4.07 -9.13
N PRO A 364 9.33 -3.11 -9.80
CA PRO A 364 8.14 -3.34 -10.62
C PRO A 364 8.34 -4.42 -11.69
N PRO A 365 7.27 -5.14 -12.10
CA PRO A 365 7.35 -6.24 -13.07
C PRO A 365 8.05 -5.88 -14.38
N HIS A 366 7.89 -4.65 -14.88
CA HIS A 366 8.47 -4.22 -16.15
C HIS A 366 10.00 -3.97 -16.10
N LEU A 367 10.58 -3.90 -14.89
CA LEU A 367 12.03 -3.84 -14.65
C LEU A 367 12.61 -5.22 -14.31
N ARG A 368 11.75 -6.21 -14.01
CA ARG A 368 12.15 -7.61 -13.85
C ARG A 368 12.38 -8.23 -15.24
N GLY A 369 13.62 -8.14 -15.73
CA GLY A 369 14.05 -8.87 -16.93
C GLY A 369 14.70 -8.04 -18.05
N LYS A 370 14.77 -6.70 -17.93
CA LYS A 370 15.41 -5.86 -18.96
C LYS A 370 16.94 -6.01 -19.07
N ASN A 371 17.57 -6.84 -18.25
CA ASN A 371 19.00 -7.17 -18.36
C ASN A 371 19.31 -8.49 -19.10
N ASN A 372 18.32 -9.15 -19.73
CA ASN A 372 18.60 -10.43 -20.38
C ASN A 372 17.93 -10.69 -21.74
N GLN A 373 17.71 -9.65 -22.57
CA GLN A 373 17.36 -9.84 -23.98
C GLN A 373 17.89 -8.71 -24.89
N LYS A 374 19.05 -8.93 -25.51
CA LYS A 374 19.41 -8.45 -26.85
C LYS A 374 19.91 -9.71 -27.60
N GLY A 375 19.40 -10.11 -28.75
CA GLY A 375 18.34 -9.52 -29.56
C GLY A 375 17.87 -10.46 -30.67
N GLY A 376 16.88 -9.98 -31.41
CA GLY A 376 16.41 -10.57 -32.65
C GLY A 376 15.41 -9.62 -33.28
N LYS A 377 15.76 -9.04 -34.43
CA LYS A 377 14.85 -8.25 -35.28
C LYS A 377 13.94 -9.18 -36.10
N PRO A 378 12.79 -8.69 -36.59
CA PRO A 378 11.65 -9.52 -36.96
C PRO A 378 11.69 -9.97 -38.43
N ALA A 379 11.08 -11.13 -38.72
CA ALA A 379 10.72 -11.50 -40.09
C ALA A 379 9.42 -12.32 -40.09
N ALA A 380 8.64 -12.11 -41.16
CA ALA A 380 7.26 -12.53 -41.35
C ALA A 380 7.09 -14.04 -41.61
N LYS A 381 5.83 -14.49 -41.45
CA LYS A 381 5.30 -15.82 -41.74
C LYS A 381 5.51 -16.25 -43.19
N THR A 382 5.99 -17.48 -43.41
CA THR A 382 5.44 -18.41 -44.42
C THR A 382 5.70 -19.88 -44.02
N THR A 383 4.83 -20.72 -44.59
CA THR A 383 4.40 -22.10 -44.34
C THR A 383 5.41 -23.24 -44.65
N SER A 384 5.11 -24.41 -44.07
CA SER A 384 5.20 -25.78 -44.66
C SER A 384 6.42 -26.69 -44.40
N ASN A 385 6.05 -27.90 -43.95
CA ASN A 385 6.54 -29.24 -44.31
C ASN A 385 7.86 -29.84 -43.78
N ASN A 386 7.65 -30.93 -43.04
CA ASN A 386 8.18 -32.30 -43.18
C ASN A 386 9.69 -32.63 -43.17
N ASN A 387 9.94 -33.75 -42.47
CA ASN A 387 10.93 -34.82 -42.67
C ASN A 387 12.32 -34.74 -42.00
N ASN A 388 12.45 -35.67 -41.03
CA ASN A 388 13.47 -36.72 -40.88
C ASN A 388 14.93 -36.46 -40.46
N SER A 389 15.40 -37.49 -39.75
CA SER A 389 16.78 -37.92 -39.41
C SER A 389 17.47 -37.15 -38.27
N SER A 390 17.53 -37.73 -37.06
CA SER A 390 18.57 -38.67 -36.57
C SER A 390 19.99 -38.10 -36.73
N THR A 391 20.73 -37.85 -35.65
CA THR A 391 21.69 -38.85 -35.13
C THR A 391 22.04 -38.57 -33.66
N SER A 392 21.99 -39.66 -32.91
CA SER A 392 22.50 -39.91 -31.55
C SER A 392 23.95 -39.52 -31.31
N THR A 393 24.30 -39.10 -30.08
CA THR A 393 25.41 -39.71 -29.33
C THR A 393 25.18 -39.49 -27.83
N SER A 394 25.04 -40.61 -27.12
CA SER A 394 25.09 -40.78 -25.66
C SER A 394 26.51 -40.97 -25.17
N ASN A 395 26.85 -40.41 -23.99
CA ASN A 395 27.61 -41.03 -22.88
C ASN A 395 28.14 -39.90 -21.95
N THR A 396 27.72 -39.78 -20.69
CA THR A 396 28.04 -40.54 -19.44
C THR A 396 29.41 -40.25 -18.81
N GLY A 397 29.36 -39.95 -17.50
CA GLY A 397 30.47 -39.86 -16.53
C GLY A 397 31.12 -38.48 -16.44
N GLY A 398 31.33 -37.82 -15.30
CA GLY A 398 31.24 -38.17 -13.88
C GLY A 398 32.34 -37.39 -13.13
N GLY A 399 31.98 -36.74 -12.02
CA GLY A 399 32.92 -36.44 -10.92
C GLY A 399 33.60 -35.06 -10.84
N GLY A 400 33.25 -34.29 -9.80
CA GLY A 400 34.20 -33.56 -8.94
C GLY A 400 34.57 -32.11 -9.31
N GLY A 401 34.34 -31.16 -8.40
CA GLY A 401 35.13 -29.91 -8.35
C GLY A 401 34.41 -28.63 -7.89
N SER A 402 34.48 -28.37 -6.58
CA SER A 402 34.47 -27.05 -5.90
C SER A 402 33.37 -26.03 -6.22
N GLY A 403 32.45 -25.84 -5.26
CA GLY A 403 31.58 -24.67 -5.22
C GLY A 403 32.39 -23.37 -5.17
N LEU A 404 32.28 -22.55 -6.22
CA LEU A 404 32.86 -21.21 -6.28
C LEU A 404 32.39 -20.39 -5.08
N SER A 405 33.33 -19.80 -4.34
CA SER A 405 33.00 -18.92 -3.21
C SER A 405 32.22 -17.70 -3.71
N ASP A 406 31.39 -17.11 -2.85
CA ASP A 406 30.61 -15.93 -3.22
C ASP A 406 31.49 -14.72 -3.60
N ILE A 407 32.74 -14.69 -3.12
CA ILE A 407 33.75 -13.70 -3.49
C ILE A 407 34.16 -13.87 -4.96
N GLU A 408 34.39 -15.09 -5.43
CA GLU A 408 34.78 -15.36 -6.83
C GLU A 408 33.67 -15.06 -7.83
N LYS A 409 32.41 -15.34 -7.46
CA LYS A 409 31.25 -14.96 -8.28
C LYS A 409 31.12 -13.44 -8.40
N ARG A 410 31.37 -12.69 -7.31
CA ARG A 410 31.38 -11.22 -7.31
C ARG A 410 32.52 -10.66 -8.15
N ILE A 411 33.73 -11.20 -8.04
CA ILE A 411 34.88 -10.82 -8.88
C ILE A 411 34.53 -10.97 -10.37
N ARG A 412 33.99 -12.12 -10.80
CA ARG A 412 33.57 -12.32 -12.21
C ARG A 412 32.46 -11.35 -12.64
N SER A 413 31.52 -11.03 -11.75
CA SER A 413 30.45 -10.07 -12.05
C SER A 413 30.98 -8.66 -12.27
N PHE A 414 31.91 -8.20 -11.43
CA PHE A 414 32.52 -6.87 -11.58
C PHE A 414 33.46 -6.79 -12.78
N GLN A 415 34.20 -7.87 -13.09
CA GLN A 415 35.04 -7.93 -14.28
C GLN A 415 34.20 -7.81 -15.56
N LYS A 416 33.08 -8.54 -15.65
CA LYS A 416 32.13 -8.42 -16.77
C LYS A 416 31.52 -7.01 -16.91
N LYS A 417 31.27 -6.31 -15.79
CA LYS A 417 30.79 -4.92 -15.82
C LYS A 417 31.83 -3.94 -16.35
N LEU A 418 33.12 -4.19 -16.12
CA LEU A 418 34.20 -3.37 -16.69
C LEU A 418 34.32 -3.60 -18.20
N ASP A 419 34.22 -4.84 -18.67
CA ASP A 419 34.22 -5.16 -20.10
C ASP A 419 33.04 -4.48 -20.83
N ASP A 420 31.85 -4.49 -20.21
CA ASP A 420 30.66 -3.80 -20.75
C ASP A 420 30.85 -2.26 -20.80
N ILE A 421 31.56 -1.68 -19.83
CA ILE A 421 31.86 -0.24 -19.79
C ILE A 421 32.90 0.14 -20.87
N GLU A 422 33.88 -0.72 -21.12
CA GLU A 422 34.88 -0.54 -22.17
C GLU A 422 34.22 -0.48 -23.56
N VAL A 423 33.28 -1.39 -23.84
CA VAL A 423 32.46 -1.37 -25.07
C VAL A 423 31.61 -0.10 -25.18
N LEU A 424 31.11 0.42 -24.05
CA LEU A 424 30.35 1.68 -24.05
C LEU A 424 31.26 2.90 -24.29
N LYS A 425 32.49 2.90 -23.77
CA LYS A 425 33.48 3.95 -24.05
C LYS A 425 33.91 3.96 -25.52
N GLU A 426 34.10 2.79 -26.12
CA GLU A 426 34.40 2.69 -27.56
C GLU A 426 33.26 3.24 -28.42
N ARG A 427 31.99 2.95 -28.07
CA ARG A 427 30.82 3.52 -28.77
C ARG A 427 30.66 5.03 -28.57
N SER A 428 31.04 5.54 -27.40
CA SER A 428 31.11 6.98 -27.15
C SER A 428 32.17 7.63 -28.04
N ASN A 429 33.35 7.00 -28.17
CA ASN A 429 34.47 7.50 -28.98
C ASN A 429 34.18 7.40 -30.49
N SER A 430 33.34 6.46 -30.93
CA SER A 430 32.84 6.40 -32.30
C SER A 430 31.72 7.42 -32.62
N GLY A 431 31.49 8.39 -31.73
CA GLY A 431 30.55 9.50 -31.95
C GLY A 431 29.07 9.17 -31.75
N GLN A 432 28.75 8.00 -31.17
CA GLN A 432 27.36 7.60 -30.93
C GLN A 432 26.82 8.28 -29.66
N LYS A 433 25.65 8.94 -29.74
CA LYS A 433 25.00 9.54 -28.56
C LYS A 433 24.52 8.44 -27.60
N LEU A 434 25.09 8.42 -26.40
CA LEU A 434 24.71 7.49 -25.34
C LEU A 434 23.57 8.06 -24.48
N GLU A 435 22.67 7.18 -24.03
CA GLU A 435 21.61 7.53 -23.09
C GLU A 435 22.18 7.91 -21.71
N ILE A 436 21.46 8.72 -20.93
CA ILE A 436 21.91 9.23 -19.61
C ILE A 436 22.36 8.08 -18.69
N ASN A 437 21.63 6.96 -18.69
CA ASN A 437 21.94 5.78 -17.88
C ASN A 437 23.23 5.05 -18.32
N GLN A 438 23.66 5.18 -19.57
CA GLN A 438 24.91 4.60 -20.09
C GLN A 438 26.10 5.50 -19.73
N MET A 439 25.92 6.82 -19.76
CA MET A 439 26.92 7.78 -19.29
C MET A 439 27.18 7.65 -17.79
N GLU A 440 26.14 7.36 -17.00
CA GLU A 440 26.28 7.12 -15.56
C GLU A 440 27.07 5.84 -15.25
N LYS A 441 26.93 4.79 -16.07
CA LYS A 441 27.74 3.56 -15.95
C LYS A 441 29.22 3.82 -16.22
N ILE A 442 29.54 4.63 -17.23
CA ILE A 442 30.91 5.06 -17.53
C ILE A 442 31.49 5.89 -16.37
N LYS A 443 30.69 6.79 -15.77
CA LYS A 443 31.13 7.60 -14.61
C LYS A 443 31.42 6.76 -13.36
N ASN A 444 30.75 5.62 -13.19
CA ASN A 444 30.94 4.74 -12.02
C ASN A 444 32.07 3.71 -12.19
N GLU A 445 32.81 3.72 -13.31
CA GLU A 445 33.89 2.77 -13.58
C GLU A 445 34.96 2.74 -12.49
N GLU A 446 35.40 3.91 -12.01
CA GLU A 446 36.46 4.01 -11.01
C GLU A 446 36.06 3.34 -9.69
N LYS A 447 34.79 3.52 -9.28
CA LYS A 447 34.25 2.87 -8.08
C LYS A 447 34.23 1.35 -8.23
N ILE A 448 33.90 0.86 -9.43
CA ILE A 448 33.90 -0.58 -9.74
C ILE A 448 35.31 -1.16 -9.73
N ARG A 449 36.33 -0.43 -10.24
CA ARG A 449 37.73 -0.87 -10.19
C ARG A 449 38.25 -0.98 -8.75
N ILE A 450 37.98 0.03 -7.92
CA ILE A 450 38.38 0.03 -6.50
C ILE A 450 37.72 -1.14 -5.73
N GLU A 451 36.43 -1.39 -5.96
CA GLU A 451 35.71 -2.49 -5.31
C GLU A 451 36.20 -3.87 -5.78
N LEU A 452 36.56 -4.00 -7.06
CA LEU A 452 37.18 -5.21 -7.61
C LEU A 452 38.56 -5.49 -7.00
N GLU A 453 39.40 -4.48 -6.83
CA GLU A 453 40.70 -4.63 -6.16
C GLU A 453 40.55 -5.04 -4.71
N LYS A 454 39.61 -4.43 -3.98
CA LYS A 454 39.32 -4.79 -2.58
C LYS A 454 38.89 -6.26 -2.46
N LEU A 455 38.07 -6.76 -3.38
CA LEU A 455 37.64 -8.16 -3.42
C LEU A 455 38.78 -9.12 -3.81
N LYS A 456 39.70 -8.70 -4.67
CA LYS A 456 40.91 -9.48 -5.00
C LYS A 456 41.87 -9.58 -3.82
N LEU A 457 42.03 -8.49 -3.06
CA LEU A 457 42.83 -8.47 -1.82
C LEU A 457 42.22 -9.38 -0.75
N GLN A 458 40.89 -9.34 -0.60
CA GLN A 458 40.16 -10.19 0.34
C GLN A 458 40.25 -11.68 -0.02
N LYS A 459 40.44 -12.01 -1.30
CA LYS A 459 40.72 -13.37 -1.76
C LYS A 459 42.15 -13.85 -1.44
N GLN A 460 43.13 -12.93 -1.41
CA GLN A 460 44.54 -13.26 -1.14
C GLN A 460 44.88 -13.32 0.36
N GLY A 461 44.08 -12.68 1.22
CA GLY A 461 44.31 -12.65 2.68
C GLY A 461 43.79 -13.85 3.48
N GLY A 462 43.40 -14.95 2.83
CA GLY A 462 42.84 -16.15 3.46
C GLY A 462 43.78 -17.35 3.41
N GLY A 463 44.92 -17.26 4.11
CA GLY A 463 45.86 -18.37 4.32
C GLY A 463 46.34 -18.39 5.77
N GLU A 464 46.35 -19.58 6.37
CA GLU A 464 46.63 -19.92 7.77
C GLU A 464 47.84 -19.19 8.41
N VAL A 465 47.72 -18.84 9.69
CA VAL A 465 48.87 -18.75 10.61
C VAL A 465 48.47 -19.45 11.91
N ASP A 466 49.17 -20.55 12.16
CA ASP A 466 49.20 -21.39 13.35
C ASP A 466 50.05 -20.74 14.46
N ASP A 467 49.72 -21.04 15.71
CA ASP A 467 50.37 -20.54 16.93
C ASP A 467 51.77 -21.16 17.10
N GLY A 468 52.75 -20.36 17.57
CA GLY A 468 53.90 -20.90 18.30
C GLY A 468 55.27 -20.21 18.17
N ASN A 469 55.68 -19.60 19.29
CA ASN A 469 57.06 -19.47 19.83
C ASN A 469 57.90 -18.18 19.59
N GLU A 470 57.89 -17.32 20.62
CA GLU A 470 59.04 -16.78 21.38
C GLU A 470 60.39 -16.47 20.69
N GLN A 471 60.78 -15.19 20.64
CA GLN A 471 61.86 -14.55 21.46
C GLN A 471 62.50 -13.30 20.80
N VAL A 472 62.48 -12.22 21.59
CA VAL A 472 63.53 -11.18 21.79
C VAL A 472 64.08 -10.41 20.58
N PHE A 473 63.85 -9.10 20.53
CA PHE A 473 64.91 -8.08 20.66
C PHE A 473 64.33 -6.67 20.85
N VAL A 474 64.62 -6.10 22.02
CA VAL A 474 64.48 -4.67 22.35
C VAL A 474 65.49 -3.87 21.53
N LYS A 475 65.08 -2.76 20.91
CA LYS A 475 65.93 -1.56 20.77
C LYS A 475 65.12 -0.29 20.55
N ASP A 476 65.32 0.62 21.48
CA ASP A 476 64.94 2.04 21.49
C ASP A 476 65.26 2.77 20.18
N LYS A 477 64.42 3.76 19.84
CA LYS A 477 64.89 5.16 19.71
C LYS A 477 63.73 6.17 19.65
N LYS A 478 63.69 7.00 20.69
CA LYS A 478 63.05 8.33 20.74
C LYS A 478 63.78 9.30 19.80
N GLU A 479 63.05 10.13 19.06
CA GLU A 479 63.50 11.46 18.60
C GLU A 479 62.25 12.35 18.39
N LYS A 480 61.92 13.19 19.37
CA LYS A 480 62.25 14.63 19.51
C LYS A 480 61.45 15.54 18.57
N VAL A 481 60.31 16.01 19.10
CA VAL A 481 59.64 17.24 18.70
C VAL A 481 60.50 18.44 19.16
N LYS A 482 60.91 19.30 18.23
CA LYS A 482 61.44 20.63 18.51
C LYS A 482 60.41 21.69 18.10
N GLN A 483 59.92 22.43 19.08
CA GLN A 483 59.43 23.79 18.86
C GLN A 483 60.61 24.74 18.61
N PRO A 484 60.36 25.91 17.99
CA PRO A 484 61.04 27.13 18.36
C PRO A 484 60.07 28.12 19.01
N SER A 485 60.58 28.70 20.08
CA SER A 485 59.97 29.69 20.96
C SER A 485 60.36 31.14 20.58
N ASN A 486 59.47 32.06 20.92
CA ASN A 486 59.70 33.42 21.43
C ASN A 486 59.92 34.62 20.48
N TRP A 487 58.98 35.56 20.56
CA TRP A 487 59.21 36.99 20.89
C TRP A 487 57.90 37.54 21.53
N ARG A 488 57.78 37.73 22.86
CA ARG A 488 57.94 39.00 23.65
C ARG A 488 57.34 40.24 22.97
N LYS A 489 56.69 41.23 23.57
CA LYS A 489 56.23 41.78 24.89
C LYS A 489 55.30 42.95 24.42
N GLY A 490 54.26 43.48 25.07
CA GLY A 490 53.95 43.75 26.46
C GLY A 490 53.19 45.11 26.48
N GLU A 491 52.17 45.19 27.35
CA GLU A 491 51.66 46.38 28.06
C GLU A 491 51.22 47.64 27.26
N THR A 492 49.92 47.92 27.26
CA THR A 492 49.28 48.88 28.18
C THR A 492 47.77 48.68 28.20
#